data_AF-A0A1F6X3B5-F1
#
_entry.id   AF-A0A1F6X3B5-F1
#
_cell.length_a   1.000
_cell.length_b   1.000
_cell.length_c   1.000
_cell.angle_alpha   90.00
_cell.angle_beta   90.00
_cell.angle_gamma   90.00
#
_symmetry.space_group_name_H-M   'P 1'
#
loop_
_entity.id
_entity.type
_entity.pdbx_description
1 polymer ?
#
loop_
_entity_poly.entity_id
_entity_poly.type
_entity_poly.pdbx_seq_one_letter_code
_entity_poly.pdbx_strand_id
1 'polypeptide(L)' 'MLLQLSGAKLLGDYEGIDGFVAESGEARWALETAKDLGIETPAWQSAFDVRIESKKGKINFATKLLAAMRNAFGGHKINK' A
#
# COMPACT_ATOMS: atom_id res chain seq x y z
N MET A 1 -19.55 2.90 -1.19
CA MET A 1 -18.60 3.84 -0.54
C MET A 1 -17.32 3.95 -1.39
N LEU A 2 -17.43 4.40 -2.64
CA LEU A 2 -16.29 4.58 -3.57
C LEU A 2 -16.45 5.83 -4.45
N LEU A 3 -17.46 6.66 -4.21
CA LEU A 3 -17.85 7.76 -5.11
C LEU A 3 -17.78 9.17 -4.48
N GLN A 4 -17.27 9.33 -3.25
CA GLN A 4 -17.29 10.63 -2.55
C GLN A 4 -15.93 11.13 -2.03
N LEU A 5 -14.83 10.75 -2.68
CA LEU A 5 -13.61 11.55 -2.60
C LEU A 5 -13.29 12.05 -4.01
N SER A 6 -13.62 13.32 -4.22
CA SER A 6 -13.31 14.09 -5.42
C SER A 6 -11.88 13.81 -5.89
N GLY A 7 -11.73 13.51 -7.18
CA GLY A 7 -10.43 13.22 -7.80
C GLY A 7 -9.34 14.25 -7.49
N ALA A 8 -9.70 15.49 -7.14
CA ALA A 8 -8.77 16.53 -6.74
C ALA A 8 -7.91 16.22 -5.50
N LYS A 9 -8.41 15.44 -4.50
CA LYS A 9 -7.62 15.14 -3.29
C LYS A 9 -6.54 14.09 -3.52
N LEU A 10 -6.70 13.26 -4.55
CA LEU A 10 -5.71 12.26 -4.96
C LEU A 10 -4.90 12.72 -6.19
N LEU A 11 -5.36 13.69 -6.98
CA LEU A 11 -4.60 14.23 -8.14
C LEU A 11 -3.61 15.36 -7.76
N GLY A 12 -3.39 15.59 -6.47
CA GLY A 12 -2.47 16.61 -5.98
C GLY A 12 -0.99 16.23 -6.13
N ASP A 13 -0.13 17.22 -5.97
CA ASP A 13 1.31 17.01 -5.90
C ASP A 13 1.69 16.20 -4.65
N TYR A 14 2.48 15.13 -4.84
CA TYR A 14 2.96 14.24 -3.76
C TYR A 14 4.38 14.59 -3.32
N GLU A 15 4.87 15.79 -3.68
CA GLU A 15 6.05 16.37 -3.07
C GLU A 15 5.87 16.44 -1.54
N GLY A 16 6.77 15.76 -0.81
CA GLY A 16 6.72 15.63 0.65
C GLY A 16 5.92 14.43 1.19
N ILE A 17 5.55 13.45 0.36
CA ILE A 17 5.14 12.12 0.81
C ILE A 17 6.32 11.16 0.59
N ASP A 18 6.82 10.57 1.69
CA ASP A 18 7.90 9.59 1.67
C ASP A 18 7.54 8.34 0.84
N GLY A 19 6.25 7.95 0.85
CA GLY A 19 5.76 6.82 0.05
C GLY A 19 6.08 5.46 0.63
N PHE A 20 6.62 5.41 1.85
CA PHE A 20 6.68 4.21 2.68
C PHE A 20 5.25 3.72 2.97
N VAL A 21 4.97 2.46 2.64
CA VAL A 21 3.68 1.83 2.92
C VAL A 21 3.81 0.86 4.08
N ALA A 22 3.29 1.27 5.25
CA ALA A 22 3.26 0.42 6.43
C ALA A 22 2.42 -0.85 6.20
N GLU A 23 2.91 -1.96 6.74
CA GLU A 23 2.31 -3.29 6.68
C GLU A 23 2.22 -3.82 8.11
N SER A 24 1.04 -4.29 8.50
CA SER A 24 0.63 -4.67 9.87
C SER A 24 1.05 -6.09 10.27
N GLY A 25 1.44 -6.94 9.31
CA GLY A 25 1.71 -8.36 9.50
C GLY A 25 0.59 -9.27 8.98
N GLU A 26 -0.62 -8.73 8.79
CA GLU A 26 -1.80 -9.51 8.35
C GLU A 26 -1.59 -10.09 6.94
N ALA A 27 -0.96 -9.33 6.04
CA ALA A 27 -0.68 -9.79 4.69
C ALA A 27 0.38 -10.90 4.69
N ARG A 28 1.37 -10.82 5.57
CA ARG A 28 2.39 -11.87 5.74
C ARG A 28 1.75 -13.16 6.25
N TRP A 29 0.94 -13.09 7.30
CA TRP A 29 0.26 -14.25 7.86
C TRP A 29 -0.65 -14.94 6.84
N ALA A 30 -1.37 -14.16 6.02
CA ALA A 30 -2.21 -14.69 4.94
C ALA A 30 -1.38 -15.41 3.85
N LEU A 31 -0.22 -14.85 3.46
CA LEU A 31 0.67 -15.47 2.49
C LEU A 31 1.31 -16.76 3.01
N GLU A 32 1.72 -16.78 4.29
CA GLU A 32 2.24 -17.98 4.96
C GLU A 32 1.17 -19.08 5.00
N THR A 33 -0.07 -18.72 5.36
CA THR A 33 -1.19 -19.67 5.36
C THR A 33 -1.49 -20.21 3.96
N ALA A 34 -1.47 -19.35 2.94
CA ALA A 34 -1.67 -19.78 1.56
C ALA A 34 -0.59 -20.78 1.11
N LYS A 35 0.66 -20.55 1.52
CA LYS A 35 1.78 -21.47 1.26
C LYS A 35 1.55 -22.83 1.93
N ASP A 36 1.14 -22.84 3.20
CA ASP A 36 0.88 -24.08 3.93
C ASP A 36 -0.28 -24.90 3.32
N LEU A 37 -1.25 -24.20 2.71
CA LEU A 37 -2.37 -24.81 2.01
C LEU A 37 -2.08 -25.15 0.53
N GLY A 38 -0.89 -24.83 0.03
CA GLY A 38 -0.52 -25.05 -1.39
C GLY A 38 -1.31 -24.18 -2.38
N ILE A 39 -1.80 -23.01 -1.95
CA ILE A 39 -2.58 -22.09 -2.77
C ILE A 39 -1.67 -21.01 -3.34
N GLU A 40 -1.63 -20.90 -4.67
CA GLU A 40 -0.91 -19.82 -5.35
C GLU A 40 -1.63 -18.48 -5.20
N THR A 41 -0.89 -17.45 -4.78
CA THR A 41 -1.43 -16.10 -4.53
C THR A 41 -0.61 -14.99 -5.22
N PRO A 42 -0.40 -15.07 -6.55
CA PRO A 42 0.55 -14.20 -7.25
C PRO A 42 0.24 -12.70 -7.12
N ALA A 43 -1.05 -12.33 -7.10
CA ALA A 43 -1.46 -10.94 -6.93
C ALA A 43 -1.20 -10.42 -5.50
N TRP A 44 -1.44 -11.23 -4.48
CA TRP A 44 -1.20 -10.85 -3.09
C TRP A 44 0.30 -10.77 -2.78
N GLN A 45 1.07 -11.74 -3.30
CA GLN A 45 2.52 -11.74 -3.18
C GLN A 45 3.10 -10.48 -3.83
N SER A 46 2.71 -10.16 -5.07
CA SER A 46 3.15 -8.94 -5.76
C SER A 46 2.79 -7.66 -4.99
N ALA A 47 1.56 -7.58 -4.45
CA ALA A 47 1.15 -6.44 -3.64
C ALA A 47 1.92 -6.31 -2.32
N PHE A 48 2.25 -7.45 -1.69
CA PHE A 48 3.09 -7.50 -0.49
C PHE A 48 4.53 -7.07 -0.80
N ASP A 49 5.10 -7.55 -1.90
CA ASP A 49 6.46 -7.23 -2.32
C ASP A 49 6.62 -5.73 -2.56
N VAL A 50 5.67 -5.08 -3.24
CA VAL A 50 5.67 -3.62 -3.43
C VAL A 50 5.74 -2.88 -2.09
N ARG A 51 5.01 -3.35 -1.06
CA ARG A 51 5.06 -2.75 0.28
C ARG A 51 6.42 -2.95 0.91
N ILE A 52 6.97 -4.16 0.86
CA ILE A 52 8.30 -4.46 1.43
C ILE A 52 9.40 -3.65 0.74
N GLU A 53 9.36 -3.53 -0.58
CA GLU A 53 10.32 -2.75 -1.34
C GLU A 53 10.19 -1.24 -1.04
N SER A 54 8.98 -0.74 -0.80
CA SER A 54 8.78 0.63 -0.32
C SER A 54 9.46 0.87 1.04
N LYS A 55 9.46 -0.13 1.94
CA LYS A 55 10.19 -0.06 3.22
C LYS A 55 11.70 0.02 3.05
N LYS A 56 12.23 -0.49 1.92
CA LYS A 56 13.66 -0.44 1.57
C LYS A 56 14.04 0.82 0.79
N GLY A 57 13.13 1.78 0.64
CA GLY A 57 13.39 3.04 -0.07
C GLY A 57 13.13 2.99 -1.57
N LYS A 58 12.56 1.89 -2.12
CA LYS A 58 12.08 1.87 -3.51
C LYS A 58 10.74 2.57 -3.62
N ILE A 59 10.80 3.89 -3.65
CA ILE A 59 9.65 4.78 -3.71
C ILE A 59 9.39 5.19 -5.16
N ASN A 60 8.13 5.15 -5.57
CA ASN A 60 7.69 5.66 -6.86
C ASN A 60 6.34 6.37 -6.73
N PHE A 61 5.85 6.94 -7.82
CA PHE A 61 4.55 7.61 -7.85
C PHE A 61 3.42 6.71 -7.31
N ALA A 62 3.42 5.42 -7.66
CA ALA A 62 2.39 4.49 -7.22
C ALA A 62 2.42 4.24 -5.70
N THR A 63 3.61 4.16 -5.07
CA THR A 63 3.70 3.99 -3.62
C THR A 63 3.28 5.25 -2.86
N LYS A 64 3.56 6.44 -3.40
CA LYS A 64 3.08 7.72 -2.86
C LYS A 64 1.56 7.86 -2.96
N LEU A 65 0.99 7.58 -4.14
CA LEU A 65 -0.46 7.51 -4.35
C LEU A 65 -1.11 6.50 -3.40
N LEU A 66 -0.51 5.31 -3.25
CA LEU A 66 -1.02 4.28 -2.35
C LEU A 66 -1.00 4.73 -0.88
N ALA A 67 0.07 5.40 -0.44
CA ALA A 67 0.14 5.98 0.91
C ALA A 67 -0.95 7.05 1.12
N ALA A 68 -1.17 7.91 0.13
CA ALA A 68 -2.25 8.90 0.17
C ALA A 68 -3.65 8.26 0.23
N MET A 69 -3.90 7.20 -0.57
CA MET A 69 -5.15 6.45 -0.54
C MET A 69 -5.39 5.78 0.83
N ARG A 70 -4.34 5.17 1.41
CA ARG A 70 -4.44 4.55 2.74
C ARG A 70 -4.73 5.57 3.83
N ASN A 71 -4.22 6.79 3.72
CA ASN A 71 -4.60 7.88 4.60
C ASN A 71 -6.06 8.31 4.39
N ALA A 72 -6.47 8.53 3.15
CA ALA A 72 -7.79 9.06 2.82
C ALA A 72 -8.94 8.08 3.15
N PHE A 73 -8.76 6.78 2.90
CA PHE A 73 -9.81 5.78 3.08
C PHE A 73 -9.65 4.95 4.36
N GLY A 74 -8.40 4.64 4.75
CA GLY A 74 -8.11 3.78 5.90
C GLY A 74 -7.71 4.53 7.16
N GLY A 75 -7.59 5.87 7.11
CA GLY A 75 -7.13 6.67 8.25
C GLY A 75 -5.68 6.42 8.66
N HIS A 76 -4.89 5.71 7.84
CA HIS A 76 -3.48 5.43 8.14
C HIS A 76 -2.68 6.74 8.17
N LYS A 77 -1.74 6.88 9.11
CA LYS A 77 -0.85 8.05 9.14
C LYS A 77 -0.04 8.13 7.85
N ILE A 78 0.03 9.31 7.27
CA ILE A 78 0.89 9.56 6.11
C ILE A 78 2.31 9.85 6.59
N ASN A 79 3.27 9.21 5.96
CA ASN A 79 4.68 9.46 6.21
C ASN A 79 5.11 10.60 5.29
N LYS A 80 5.72 11.64 5.87
CA LYS A 80 6.23 12.81 5.17
C LYS A 80 7.74 12.77 5.15
#